data_AF-A0A7Y7I2D2-F1
#
_entry.id   AF-A0A7Y7I2D2-F1
#
_cell.length_a   1.000
_cell.length_b   1.000
_cell.length_c   1.000
_cell.angle_alpha   90.00
_cell.angle_beta   90.00
_cell.angle_gamma   90.00
#
_symmetry.space_group_name_H-M   'P 1'
#
loop_
_entity.id
_entity.type
_entity.pdbx_description
1 polymer ?
#
loop_
_entity_poly.entity_id
_entity_poly.type
_entity_poly.pdbx_seq_one_letter_code
_entity_poly.pdbx_strand_id
1 'polypeptide(L)'
;MKSNKQRRAEIKARRLERAAASAARLRAKDVRLPQPDFGFALGCVPADRFVLAQYNNTYGVLPAFYVARPFTCRDCGAEELWTAEQQKWWYEVVHGHIDSRAVRCLACRRARREHLRNTGPGANLLGEQTDRLRALGATKPNARAVAEVEAALESKWWSLRVVAIQTMARWGGESNLAKLHELMTARPAGGRRYFAWERVAADAAKSALMNRERWP
;
A
#
# COMPACT_ATOMS: atom_id res chain seq x y z
N MET A 1 -28.92 -14.89 -59.81
CA MET A 1 -27.66 -14.56 -59.09
C MET A 1 -27.97 -13.53 -58.01
N LYS A 2 -27.64 -13.80 -56.74
CA LYS A 2 -27.85 -12.81 -55.66
C LYS A 2 -26.87 -11.65 -55.82
N SER A 3 -27.34 -10.42 -55.64
CA SER A 3 -26.50 -9.23 -55.67
C SER A 3 -25.43 -9.29 -54.57
N ASN A 4 -24.24 -8.75 -54.83
CA ASN A 4 -23.18 -8.62 -53.82
C ASN A 4 -23.66 -7.93 -52.54
N LYS A 5 -24.63 -7.01 -52.65
CA LYS A 5 -25.26 -6.35 -51.49
C LYS A 5 -26.08 -7.34 -50.64
N GLN A 6 -26.82 -8.23 -51.29
CA GLN A 6 -27.60 -9.28 -50.62
C GLN A 6 -26.67 -10.29 -49.94
N ARG A 7 -25.58 -10.70 -50.61
CA ARG A 7 -24.61 -11.65 -50.04
C ARG A 7 -23.87 -11.09 -48.83
N ARG A 8 -23.51 -9.79 -48.83
CA ARG A 8 -22.90 -9.12 -47.67
C ARG A 8 -23.86 -9.01 -46.48
N ALA A 9 -25.14 -8.76 -46.73
CA ALA A 9 -26.17 -8.71 -45.69
C ALA A 9 -26.35 -10.08 -45.02
N GLU A 10 -26.41 -11.17 -45.80
CA GLU A 10 -26.50 -12.54 -45.27
C GLU A 10 -25.29 -12.93 -44.41
N ILE A 11 -24.08 -12.57 -44.84
CA ILE A 11 -22.86 -12.81 -44.06
C ILE A 11 -22.90 -12.04 -42.73
N LYS A 12 -23.36 -10.79 -42.74
CA LYS A 12 -23.48 -9.98 -41.52
C LYS A 12 -24.52 -10.56 -40.56
N ALA A 13 -25.66 -11.01 -41.06
CA ALA A 13 -26.71 -11.65 -40.25
C ALA A 13 -26.19 -12.92 -39.56
N ARG A 14 -25.52 -13.81 -40.32
CA ARG A 14 -24.91 -15.03 -39.75
C ARG A 14 -23.84 -14.73 -38.70
N ARG A 15 -23.07 -13.64 -38.86
CA ARG A 15 -22.08 -13.22 -37.85
C ARG A 15 -22.74 -12.75 -36.57
N LEU A 16 -23.85 -12.01 -36.67
CA LEU A 16 -24.62 -11.56 -35.50
C LEU A 16 -25.27 -12.74 -34.77
N GLU A 17 -25.84 -13.71 -35.48
CA GLU A 17 -26.39 -14.93 -34.86
C GLU A 17 -25.32 -15.72 -34.11
N ARG A 18 -24.13 -15.90 -34.71
CA ARG A 18 -23.01 -16.57 -34.04
C ARG A 18 -22.53 -15.80 -32.80
N ALA A 19 -22.49 -14.47 -32.88
CA ALA A 19 -22.13 -13.62 -31.74
C ALA A 19 -23.17 -13.73 -30.61
N ALA A 20 -24.46 -13.72 -30.94
CA ALA A 20 -25.55 -13.89 -29.97
C ALA A 20 -25.54 -15.28 -29.33
N ALA A 21 -25.33 -16.35 -30.11
CA ALA A 21 -25.21 -17.71 -29.61
C ALA A 21 -23.99 -17.87 -28.68
N SER A 22 -22.84 -17.28 -29.03
CA SER A 22 -21.65 -17.26 -28.18
C SER A 22 -21.89 -16.49 -26.88
N ALA A 23 -22.52 -15.31 -26.95
CA ALA A 23 -22.89 -14.53 -25.78
C ALA A 23 -23.89 -15.26 -24.87
N ALA A 24 -24.86 -15.99 -25.44
CA ALA A 24 -25.79 -16.82 -24.68
C ALA A 24 -25.08 -18.00 -24.00
N ARG A 25 -24.10 -18.64 -24.66
CA ARG A 25 -23.28 -19.70 -24.09
C ARG A 25 -22.39 -19.21 -22.95
N LEU A 26 -21.87 -18.00 -23.06
CA LEU A 26 -21.11 -17.33 -22.00
C LEU A 26 -22.00 -16.86 -20.84
N ARG A 27 -23.29 -16.61 -21.09
CA ARG A 27 -24.30 -16.31 -20.05
C ARG A 27 -24.86 -17.55 -19.35
N ALA A 28 -24.71 -18.74 -19.94
CA ALA A 28 -25.12 -19.99 -19.29
C ALA A 28 -24.22 -20.24 -18.07
N LYS A 29 -24.83 -20.15 -16.88
CA LYS A 29 -24.32 -20.44 -15.53
C LYS A 29 -22.81 -20.73 -15.47
N ASP A 30 -22.05 -19.70 -15.09
CA ASP A 30 -20.63 -19.80 -14.83
C ASP A 30 -20.39 -20.78 -13.67
N VAL A 31 -19.84 -21.96 -13.97
CA VAL A 31 -19.46 -23.00 -12.98
C VAL A 31 -18.37 -22.49 -12.01
N ARG A 32 -17.83 -21.28 -12.26
CA ARG A 32 -16.86 -20.57 -11.42
C ARG A 32 -17.49 -19.64 -10.38
N LEU A 33 -18.82 -19.46 -10.37
CA LEU A 33 -19.51 -18.81 -9.25
C LEU A 33 -19.69 -19.86 -8.14
N PRO A 34 -19.22 -19.60 -6.91
CA PRO A 34 -19.39 -20.54 -5.81
C PRO A 34 -20.89 -20.78 -5.61
N GLN A 35 -21.28 -22.05 -5.52
CA GLN A 35 -22.58 -22.37 -4.95
C GLN A 35 -22.63 -21.83 -3.52
N PRO A 36 -23.80 -21.32 -3.05
CA PRO A 36 -23.93 -20.74 -1.71
C PRO A 36 -23.60 -21.72 -0.58
N ASP A 37 -23.42 -23.01 -0.89
CA ASP A 37 -23.38 -24.11 0.07
C ASP A 37 -21.99 -24.30 0.74
N PHE A 38 -20.98 -23.49 0.40
CA PHE A 38 -19.68 -23.47 1.10
C PHE A 38 -19.55 -22.34 2.13
N GLY A 39 -20.64 -21.60 2.40
CA GLY A 39 -20.67 -20.68 3.52
C GLY A 39 -20.48 -21.45 4.82
N PHE A 40 -19.39 -21.17 5.54
CA PHE A 40 -19.07 -21.69 6.88
C PHE A 40 -18.45 -23.09 6.99
N ALA A 41 -17.60 -23.51 6.05
CA ALA A 41 -16.60 -24.52 6.41
C ALA A 41 -15.72 -23.95 7.55
N LEU A 42 -15.79 -24.56 8.74
CA LEU A 42 -15.03 -24.18 9.93
C LEU A 42 -13.56 -23.88 9.58
N GLY A 43 -13.09 -22.66 9.86
CA GLY A 43 -11.70 -22.25 9.60
C GLY A 43 -11.43 -21.62 8.23
N CYS A 44 -12.45 -21.45 7.38
CA CYS A 44 -12.36 -20.69 6.13
C CYS A 44 -12.75 -19.22 6.34
N VAL A 45 -12.03 -18.30 5.71
CA VAL A 45 -12.33 -16.86 5.74
C VAL A 45 -12.64 -16.38 4.32
N PRO A 46 -13.78 -15.71 4.07
CA PRO A 46 -14.13 -15.24 2.73
C PRO A 46 -13.16 -14.16 2.23
N ALA A 47 -12.79 -14.24 0.95
CA ALA A 47 -11.91 -13.30 0.28
C ALA A 47 -12.70 -12.19 -0.43
N ASP A 48 -12.25 -10.94 -0.30
CA ASP A 48 -12.76 -9.80 -1.06
C ASP A 48 -12.10 -9.76 -2.45
N ARG A 49 -12.79 -10.34 -3.43
CA ARG A 49 -12.28 -10.44 -4.81
C ARG A 49 -12.15 -9.08 -5.49
N PHE A 50 -12.88 -8.05 -5.08
CA PHE A 50 -12.76 -6.71 -5.65
C PHE A 50 -11.45 -6.06 -5.23
N VAL A 51 -11.14 -6.11 -3.92
CA VAL A 51 -9.85 -5.64 -3.39
C VAL A 51 -8.71 -6.42 -4.05
N LEU A 52 -8.82 -7.74 -4.14
CA LEU A 52 -7.80 -8.56 -4.77
C LEU A 52 -7.58 -8.19 -6.25
N ALA A 53 -8.63 -8.02 -7.03
CA ALA A 53 -8.52 -7.65 -8.45
C ALA A 53 -7.92 -6.25 -8.66
N GLN A 54 -8.12 -5.34 -7.70
CA GLN A 54 -7.56 -3.99 -7.77
C GLN A 54 -6.04 -3.97 -7.55
N TYR A 55 -5.53 -4.77 -6.62
CA TYR A 55 -4.13 -4.71 -6.20
C TYR A 55 -3.26 -5.88 -6.68
N ASN A 56 -3.87 -6.96 -7.19
CA ASN A 56 -3.15 -8.10 -7.75
C ASN A 56 -3.37 -8.18 -9.25
N ASN A 57 -2.30 -7.97 -10.01
CA ASN A 57 -2.31 -8.21 -11.45
C ASN A 57 -1.92 -9.67 -11.74
N THR A 58 -2.81 -10.59 -11.41
CA THR A 58 -2.66 -12.00 -11.76
C THR A 58 -3.61 -12.38 -12.89
N TYR A 59 -3.13 -13.24 -13.81
CA TYR A 59 -3.96 -13.88 -14.83
C TYR A 59 -4.69 -15.12 -14.30
N GLY A 60 -4.41 -15.52 -13.05
CA GLY A 60 -5.02 -16.66 -12.38
C GLY A 60 -6.38 -16.37 -11.74
N VAL A 61 -7.03 -17.43 -11.27
CA VAL A 61 -8.29 -17.32 -10.53
C VAL A 61 -8.00 -16.81 -9.12
N LEU A 62 -8.60 -15.68 -8.76
CA LEU A 62 -8.56 -15.16 -7.39
C LEU A 62 -9.38 -16.08 -6.46
N PRO A 63 -8.87 -16.40 -5.26
CA PRO A 63 -9.56 -17.29 -4.34
C PRO A 63 -10.90 -16.70 -3.87
N ALA A 64 -11.87 -17.56 -3.63
CA ALA A 64 -13.13 -17.19 -2.98
C ALA A 64 -13.03 -17.17 -1.44
N PHE A 65 -12.12 -17.97 -0.89
CA PHE A 65 -11.88 -18.09 0.55
C PHE A 65 -10.41 -18.41 0.82
N TYR A 66 -9.94 -18.01 2.00
CA TYR A 66 -8.65 -18.38 2.57
C TYR A 66 -8.83 -19.57 3.50
N VAL A 67 -7.84 -20.46 3.50
CA VAL A 67 -7.78 -21.66 4.36
C VAL A 67 -6.43 -21.66 5.05
N ALA A 68 -6.37 -22.01 6.33
CA ALA A 68 -5.10 -22.11 7.05
C ALA A 68 -4.11 -23.03 6.31
N ARG A 69 -2.85 -22.59 6.17
CA ARG A 69 -1.81 -23.34 5.47
C ARG A 69 -0.64 -23.63 6.41
N PRO A 70 -0.27 -24.90 6.63
CA PRO A 70 0.94 -25.22 7.36
C PRO A 70 2.18 -24.78 6.56
N PHE A 71 3.21 -24.35 7.27
CA PHE A 71 4.52 -24.07 6.70
C PHE A 71 5.61 -24.36 7.73
N THR A 72 6.76 -24.78 7.22
CA THR A 72 7.97 -24.94 8.03
C THR A 72 8.80 -23.67 7.95
N CYS A 73 9.17 -23.10 9.09
CA CYS A 73 10.03 -21.93 9.13
C CYS A 73 11.40 -22.29 8.54
N ARG A 74 11.84 -21.57 7.51
CA ARG A 74 13.12 -21.87 6.85
C ARG A 74 14.38 -21.63 7.70
N ASP A 75 14.26 -20.87 8.79
CA ASP A 75 15.40 -20.50 9.62
C ASP A 75 15.53 -21.41 10.86
N CYS A 76 14.43 -21.69 11.58
CA CYS A 76 14.45 -22.51 12.81
C CYS A 76 13.80 -23.90 12.66
N GLY A 77 13.19 -24.21 11.52
CA GLY A 77 12.51 -25.49 11.29
C GLY A 77 11.16 -25.65 11.98
N ALA A 78 10.68 -24.67 12.77
CA ALA A 78 9.40 -24.77 13.45
C ALA A 78 8.22 -24.89 12.47
N GLU A 79 7.29 -25.81 12.75
CA GLU A 79 6.04 -25.95 12.01
C GLU A 79 5.01 -24.95 12.55
N GLU A 80 4.50 -24.08 11.69
CA GLU A 80 3.49 -23.09 12.03
C GLU A 80 2.33 -23.12 11.03
N LEU A 81 1.20 -22.53 11.44
CA LEU A 81 0.04 -22.34 10.58
C LEU A 81 -0.06 -20.88 10.14
N TRP A 82 -0.06 -20.66 8.83
CA TRP A 82 -0.47 -19.39 8.26
C TRP A 82 -2.00 -19.36 8.18
N THR A 83 -2.61 -18.75 9.19
CA THR A 83 -4.07 -18.75 9.37
C THR A 83 -4.79 -18.03 8.22
N ALA A 84 -6.06 -18.36 8.02
CA ALA A 84 -6.90 -17.71 7.02
C ALA A 84 -7.07 -16.21 7.29
N GLU A 85 -7.12 -15.78 8.56
CA GLU A 85 -7.16 -14.37 8.95
C GLU A 85 -5.87 -13.62 8.62
N GLN A 86 -4.71 -14.22 8.89
CA GLN A 86 -3.41 -13.65 8.53
C GLN A 86 -3.26 -13.53 7.01
N GLN A 87 -3.81 -14.48 6.24
CA GLN A 87 -3.87 -14.41 4.78
C GLN A 87 -4.75 -13.24 4.34
N LYS A 88 -5.98 -13.13 4.86
CA LYS A 88 -6.88 -12.02 4.55
C LYS A 88 -6.23 -10.67 4.80
N TRP A 89 -5.65 -10.48 5.99
CA TRP A 89 -4.93 -9.26 6.31
C TRP A 89 -3.77 -8.98 5.33
N TRP A 90 -2.97 -10.01 5.01
CA TRP A 90 -1.84 -9.85 4.11
C TRP A 90 -2.26 -9.46 2.69
N TYR A 91 -3.26 -10.13 2.12
CA TYR A 91 -3.65 -9.92 0.73
C TYR A 91 -4.55 -8.69 0.54
N GLU A 92 -5.44 -8.40 1.49
CA GLU A 92 -6.44 -7.35 1.32
C GLU A 92 -6.07 -6.03 2.02
N VAL A 93 -5.33 -6.06 3.14
CA VAL A 93 -4.95 -4.84 3.88
C VAL A 93 -3.55 -4.39 3.53
N VAL A 94 -2.59 -5.33 3.53
CA VAL A 94 -1.20 -5.03 3.15
C VAL A 94 -1.03 -4.98 1.62
N HIS A 95 -2.01 -5.51 0.88
CA HIS A 95 -1.96 -5.65 -0.59
C HIS A 95 -0.76 -6.50 -1.06
N GLY A 96 -0.39 -7.50 -0.26
CA GLY A 96 0.63 -8.47 -0.66
C GLY A 96 0.18 -9.28 -1.88
N HIS A 97 1.14 -9.70 -2.71
CA HIS A 97 0.83 -10.46 -3.91
C HIS A 97 0.17 -11.80 -3.57
N ILE A 98 -0.86 -12.23 -4.30
CA ILE A 98 -1.68 -13.43 -4.00
C ILE A 98 -0.86 -14.73 -3.98
N ASP A 99 0.22 -14.79 -4.74
CA ASP A 99 1.15 -15.93 -4.79
C ASP A 99 2.15 -15.95 -3.62
N SER A 100 2.15 -14.93 -2.75
CA SER A 100 3.00 -14.89 -1.56
C SER A 100 2.63 -16.01 -0.59
N ARG A 101 3.63 -16.54 0.12
CA ARG A 101 3.45 -17.54 1.18
C ARG A 101 4.22 -17.17 2.45
N ALA A 102 3.70 -17.60 3.60
CA ALA A 102 4.47 -17.60 4.84
C ALA A 102 5.61 -18.63 4.76
N VAL A 103 6.80 -18.21 5.19
CA VAL A 103 8.07 -18.94 5.04
C VAL A 103 8.97 -18.83 6.27
N ARG A 104 8.55 -18.02 7.25
CA ARG A 104 9.27 -17.72 8.48
C ARG A 104 8.27 -17.46 9.59
N CYS A 105 8.55 -18.02 10.77
CA CYS A 105 7.79 -17.75 11.97
C CYS A 105 7.90 -16.28 12.40
N LEU A 106 7.00 -15.84 13.28
CA LEU A 106 7.06 -14.48 13.83
C LEU A 106 8.39 -14.21 14.55
N ALA A 107 8.88 -15.17 15.33
CA ALA A 107 10.14 -15.04 16.06
C ALA A 107 11.32 -14.79 15.11
N CYS A 108 11.50 -15.63 14.09
CA CYS A 108 12.58 -15.46 13.11
C CYS A 108 12.42 -14.20 12.25
N ARG A 109 11.19 -13.78 11.94
CA ARG A 109 10.96 -12.48 11.28
C ARG A 109 11.41 -11.30 12.14
N ARG A 110 11.18 -11.35 13.46
CA ARG A 110 11.62 -10.30 14.40
C ARG A 110 13.14 -10.30 14.55
N ALA A 111 13.73 -11.46 14.85
CA ALA A 111 15.18 -11.61 14.99
C ALA A 111 15.93 -11.15 13.73
N ARG A 112 15.41 -11.49 12.54
CA ARG A 112 15.99 -11.01 11.27
C ARG A 112 15.93 -9.50 11.14
N ARG A 113 14.79 -8.86 11.47
CA ARG A 113 14.66 -7.40 11.40
C ARG A 113 15.64 -6.71 12.35
N GLU A 114 15.82 -7.26 13.54
CA GLU A 114 16.76 -6.74 14.53
C GLU A 114 18.21 -6.91 14.08
N HIS A 115 18.58 -8.09 13.59
CA HIS A 115 19.91 -8.33 13.03
C HIS A 115 20.23 -7.38 11.87
N LEU A 116 19.29 -7.17 10.94
CA LEU A 116 19.45 -6.24 9.82
C LEU A 116 19.62 -4.77 10.27
N ARG A 117 18.98 -4.37 11.36
CA ARG A 117 19.17 -3.03 11.94
C ARG A 117 20.57 -2.87 12.57
N ASN A 118 21.15 -3.96 13.05
CA ASN A 118 22.39 -3.98 13.82
C ASN A 118 23.59 -4.56 13.04
N THR A 119 23.47 -4.75 11.72
CA THR A 119 24.49 -5.44 10.90
C THR A 119 25.82 -4.69 10.84
N GLY A 120 25.83 -3.38 11.06
CA GLY A 120 27.04 -2.55 11.12
C GLY A 120 26.72 -1.07 11.30
N PRO A 121 27.75 -0.21 11.40
CA PRO A 121 27.57 1.23 11.50
C PRO A 121 26.73 1.78 10.34
N GLY A 122 25.67 2.53 10.64
CA GLY A 122 24.78 3.12 9.66
C GLY A 122 23.72 2.18 9.06
N ALA A 123 23.65 0.92 9.49
CA ALA A 123 22.60 -0.02 9.04
C ALA A 123 21.17 0.49 9.33
N ASN A 124 21.00 1.30 10.38
CA ASN A 124 19.75 1.98 10.72
C ASN A 124 19.86 3.52 10.63
N LEU A 125 20.74 4.07 9.78
CA LEU A 125 21.02 5.51 9.73
C LEU A 125 19.76 6.37 9.53
N LEU A 126 18.85 5.94 8.64
CA LEU A 126 17.58 6.64 8.43
C LEU A 126 16.71 6.65 9.70
N GLY A 127 16.67 5.54 10.43
CA GLY A 127 15.94 5.43 11.70
C GLY A 127 16.54 6.36 12.75
N GLU A 128 17.86 6.30 12.92
CA GLU A 128 18.62 7.14 13.85
C GLU A 128 18.43 8.64 13.57
N GLN A 129 18.52 9.06 12.31
CA GLN A 129 18.30 10.45 11.92
C GLN A 129 16.84 10.88 12.13
N THR A 130 15.88 9.99 11.89
CA THR A 130 14.46 10.26 12.14
C THR A 130 14.21 10.45 13.64
N ASP A 131 14.74 9.56 14.48
CA ASP A 131 14.57 9.62 15.93
C ASP A 131 15.27 10.84 16.53
N ARG A 132 16.43 11.22 15.98
CA ARG A 132 17.13 12.47 16.30
C ARG A 132 16.25 13.69 16.04
N LEU A 133 15.64 13.82 14.87
CA LEU A 133 14.76 14.94 14.54
C LEU A 133 13.53 14.99 15.47
N ARG A 134 12.90 13.84 15.74
CA ARG A 134 11.77 13.77 16.70
C ARG A 134 12.17 14.24 18.10
N ALA A 135 13.36 13.86 18.56
CA ALA A 135 13.89 14.29 19.85
C ALA A 135 14.15 15.80 19.87
N LEU A 136 14.72 16.36 18.80
CA LEU A 136 14.89 17.82 18.66
C LEU A 136 13.55 18.56 18.82
N GLY A 137 12.48 18.05 18.22
CA GLY A 137 11.14 18.64 18.32
C GLY A 137 10.51 18.60 19.71
N ALA A 138 11.06 17.84 20.66
CA ALA A 138 10.63 17.83 22.06
C ALA A 138 11.42 18.84 22.93
N THR A 139 12.44 19.49 22.36
CA THR A 139 13.32 20.43 23.06
C THR A 139 13.22 21.83 22.47
N LYS A 140 13.62 22.86 23.23
CA LYS A 140 13.66 24.24 22.74
C LYS A 140 14.69 24.36 21.60
N PRO A 141 14.36 25.05 20.48
CA PRO A 141 15.29 25.22 19.38
C PRO A 141 16.54 26.00 19.82
N ASN A 142 17.69 25.55 19.34
CA ASN A 142 18.97 26.27 19.39
C ASN A 142 19.60 26.28 18.00
N ALA A 143 20.63 27.10 17.78
CA ALA A 143 21.23 27.29 16.46
C ALA A 143 21.67 25.98 15.80
N ARG A 144 22.26 25.05 16.56
CA ARG A 144 22.67 23.73 16.05
C ARG A 144 21.46 22.89 15.64
N ALA A 145 20.44 22.85 16.48
CA ALA A 145 19.22 22.08 16.19
C ALA A 145 18.52 22.62 14.93
N VAL A 146 18.46 23.95 14.77
CA VAL A 146 17.90 24.59 13.57
C VAL A 146 18.66 24.17 12.32
N ALA A 147 20.00 24.23 12.34
CA ALA A 147 20.82 23.78 11.23
C ALA A 147 20.64 22.29 10.90
N GLU A 148 20.51 21.43 11.93
CA GLU A 148 20.22 19.99 11.73
C GLU A 148 18.85 19.77 11.03
N VAL A 149 17.84 20.55 11.39
CA VAL A 149 16.50 20.49 10.76
C VAL A 149 16.52 21.03 9.33
N GLU A 150 17.21 22.13 9.08
CA GLU A 150 17.37 22.70 7.72
C GLU A 150 18.08 21.72 6.79
N ALA A 151 19.18 21.12 7.22
CA ALA A 151 19.87 20.08 6.45
C ALA A 151 18.94 18.87 6.17
N ALA A 152 18.07 18.50 7.10
CA ALA A 152 17.11 17.43 6.91
C ALA A 152 16.00 17.77 5.90
N LEU A 153 15.61 19.05 5.76
CA LEU A 153 14.65 19.51 4.73
C LEU A 153 15.20 19.37 3.31
N GLU A 154 16.53 19.35 3.15
CA GLU A 154 17.22 19.17 1.87
C GLU A 154 17.63 17.71 1.62
N SER A 155 17.34 16.81 2.57
CA SER A 155 17.72 15.41 2.45
C SER A 155 17.11 14.74 1.22
N LYS A 156 17.88 13.83 0.59
CA LYS A 156 17.36 12.94 -0.45
C LYS A 156 16.27 12.00 0.05
N TRP A 157 16.18 11.77 1.37
CA TRP A 157 15.17 10.91 2.00
C TRP A 157 13.93 11.72 2.38
N TRP A 158 12.84 11.56 1.63
CA TRP A 158 11.58 12.27 1.89
C TRP A 158 11.03 12.07 3.30
N SER A 159 11.26 10.91 3.92
CA SER A 159 10.86 10.64 5.31
C SER A 159 11.53 11.60 6.30
N LEU A 160 12.82 11.92 6.13
CA LEU A 160 13.50 12.89 6.99
C LEU A 160 12.95 14.29 6.81
N ARG A 161 12.70 14.70 5.57
CA ARG A 161 12.11 16.01 5.26
C ARG A 161 10.74 16.16 5.92
N VAL A 162 9.91 15.11 5.89
CA VAL A 162 8.60 15.09 6.57
C VAL A 162 8.76 15.24 8.09
N VAL A 163 9.72 14.56 8.69
CA VAL A 163 9.95 14.63 10.15
C VAL A 163 10.54 16.00 10.53
N ALA A 164 11.37 16.59 9.68
CA ALA A 164 11.86 17.96 9.84
C ALA A 164 10.71 18.98 9.83
N ILE A 165 9.76 18.86 8.89
CA ILE A 165 8.53 19.66 8.86
C ILE A 165 7.74 19.52 10.18
N GLN A 166 7.58 18.29 10.68
CA GLN A 166 6.91 18.06 11.97
C GLN A 166 7.67 18.69 13.15
N THR A 167 9.00 18.65 13.10
CA THR A 167 9.89 19.23 14.12
C THR A 167 9.74 20.75 14.17
N MET A 168 9.76 21.42 13.00
CA MET A 168 9.51 22.86 12.89
C MET A 168 8.13 23.25 13.43
N ALA A 169 7.09 22.46 13.15
CA ALA A 169 5.76 22.74 13.65
C ALA A 169 5.68 22.70 15.18
N ARG A 170 6.37 21.75 15.82
CA ARG A 170 6.46 21.67 17.29
C ARG A 170 7.20 22.86 17.90
N TRP A 171 8.30 23.29 17.30
CA TRP A 171 9.01 24.49 17.76
C TRP A 171 8.19 25.76 17.59
N GLY A 172 7.41 25.84 16.52
CA GLY A 172 6.59 27.01 16.24
C GLY A 172 7.42 28.27 16.08
N GLY A 173 6.86 29.41 16.49
CA GLY A 173 7.41 30.72 16.17
C GLY A 173 7.07 31.17 14.75
N GLU A 174 7.18 32.48 14.51
CA GLU A 174 6.72 33.13 13.29
C GLU A 174 7.40 32.58 12.03
N SER A 175 8.73 32.45 12.05
CA SER A 175 9.50 31.94 10.92
C SER A 175 9.13 30.51 10.52
N ASN A 176 9.03 29.58 11.48
CA ASN A 176 8.65 28.20 11.19
C ASN A 176 7.21 28.11 10.69
N LEU A 177 6.29 28.90 11.29
CA LEU A 177 4.90 28.95 10.85
C LEU A 177 4.77 29.48 9.42
N ALA A 178 5.48 30.56 9.09
CA ALA A 178 5.52 31.11 7.73
C ALA A 178 6.02 30.06 6.72
N LYS A 179 7.08 29.31 7.07
CA LYS A 179 7.61 28.26 6.20
C LYS A 179 6.64 27.09 6.00
N LEU A 180 5.89 26.70 7.03
CA LEU A 180 4.85 25.68 6.91
C LEU A 180 3.70 26.14 6.00
N HIS A 181 3.29 27.40 6.11
CA HIS A 181 2.29 27.97 5.21
C HIS A 181 2.80 28.03 3.76
N GLU A 182 4.05 28.42 3.53
CA GLU A 182 4.67 28.38 2.19
C GLU A 182 4.58 26.98 1.58
N LEU A 183 4.99 25.94 2.33
CA LEU A 183 4.89 24.54 1.89
C LEU A 183 3.46 24.12 1.56
N MET A 184 2.47 24.56 2.34
CA MET A 184 1.07 24.28 2.06
C MET A 184 0.57 24.97 0.79
N THR A 185 0.96 26.22 0.55
CA THR A 185 0.57 26.98 -0.65
C THR A 185 1.23 26.43 -1.92
N ALA A 186 2.41 25.83 -1.82
CA ALA A 186 3.10 25.18 -2.92
C ALA A 186 2.41 23.89 -3.41
N ARG A 187 1.28 23.50 -2.82
CA ARG A 187 0.51 22.31 -3.24
C ARG A 187 0.07 22.45 -4.71
N PRO A 188 0.42 21.50 -5.60
CA PRO A 188 0.01 21.56 -7.00
C PRO A 188 -1.52 21.53 -7.18
N ALA A 189 -2.05 22.46 -7.97
CA ALA A 189 -3.46 22.53 -8.35
C ALA A 189 -3.79 21.50 -9.45
N GLY A 190 -4.08 20.26 -9.05
CA GLY A 190 -4.50 19.19 -9.95
C GLY A 190 -3.35 18.48 -10.67
N GLY A 191 -3.47 17.16 -10.78
CA GLY A 191 -2.52 16.35 -11.56
C GLY A 191 -2.41 14.90 -11.09
N ARG A 192 -2.37 13.97 -12.05
CA ARG A 192 -2.17 12.52 -11.86
C ARG A 192 -0.78 12.14 -11.31
N ARG A 193 0.03 13.11 -10.87
CA ARG A 193 1.34 12.85 -10.24
C ARG A 193 1.11 12.61 -8.76
N TYR A 194 0.74 11.37 -8.43
CA TYR A 194 0.61 10.91 -7.03
C TYR A 194 1.94 10.99 -6.26
N PHE A 195 3.08 11.06 -6.95
CA PHE A 195 4.44 11.04 -6.39
C PHE A 195 5.22 12.34 -6.68
N ALA A 196 4.73 13.48 -6.18
CA ALA A 196 5.45 14.75 -6.23
C ALA A 196 5.79 15.22 -4.81
N TRP A 197 7.02 15.70 -4.60
CA TRP A 197 7.47 16.14 -3.28
C TRP A 197 6.62 17.30 -2.75
N GLU A 198 6.24 18.24 -3.61
CA GLU A 198 5.45 19.43 -3.27
C GLU A 198 4.12 19.05 -2.63
N ARG A 199 3.48 17.97 -3.14
CA ARG A 199 2.25 17.44 -2.55
C ARG A 199 2.51 16.81 -1.18
N VAL A 200 3.55 15.99 -1.05
CA VAL A 200 3.93 15.34 0.22
C VAL A 200 4.27 16.39 1.29
N ALA A 201 5.03 17.42 0.92
CA ALA A 201 5.41 18.52 1.80
C ALA A 201 4.18 19.31 2.27
N ALA A 202 3.26 19.64 1.36
CA ALA A 202 2.02 20.34 1.70
C ALA A 202 1.12 19.51 2.63
N ASP A 203 0.96 18.21 2.35
CA ASP A 203 0.18 17.28 3.19
C ASP A 203 0.82 17.10 4.58
N ALA A 204 2.16 17.01 4.64
CA ALA A 204 2.90 16.93 5.90
C ALA A 204 2.78 18.23 6.72
N ALA A 205 2.94 19.40 6.10
CA ALA A 205 2.83 20.70 6.76
C ALA A 205 1.41 20.93 7.31
N LYS A 206 0.38 20.63 6.51
CA LYS A 206 -1.02 20.68 6.94
C LYS A 206 -1.26 19.78 8.16
N SER A 207 -0.80 18.53 8.10
CA SER A 207 -0.96 17.58 9.19
C SER A 207 -0.22 18.01 10.45
N ALA A 208 0.98 18.59 10.30
CA ALA A 208 1.80 19.05 11.42
C ALA A 208 1.16 20.24 12.15
N LEU A 209 0.57 21.20 11.41
CA LEU A 209 -0.17 22.32 12.00
C LEU A 209 -1.43 21.83 12.76
N MET A 210 -2.22 20.94 12.14
CA MET A 210 -3.40 20.38 12.80
C MET A 210 -3.07 19.62 14.09
N ASN A 211 -1.94 18.91 14.13
CA ASN A 211 -1.52 18.19 15.32
C ASN A 211 -0.96 19.10 16.41
N ARG A 212 -0.39 20.25 16.05
CA ARG A 212 0.05 21.27 17.02
C ARG A 212 -1.14 21.88 17.75
N GLU A 213 -2.23 22.20 17.04
CA GLU A 213 -3.45 22.73 17.66
C GLU A 213 -4.10 21.76 18.65
N ARG A 214 -3.78 20.46 18.56
CA ARG A 214 -4.26 19.41 19.46
C ARG A 214 -3.40 19.16 20.69
N TRP A 215 -2.16 19.66 20.73
CA TRP A 215 -1.22 19.43 21.83
C TRP A 215 -0.72 20.78 22.36
N PRO A 216 -1.15 21.22 23.56
CA PRO A 216 -0.72 22.50 24.13
C PRO A 216 0.78 22.52 24.43
#